data_AF-A0AA96ZL54-F1
#
_entry.id   AF-A0AA96ZL54-F1
#
_cell.length_a   1.000
_cell.length_b   1.000
_cell.length_c   1.000
_cell.angle_alpha   90.00
_cell.angle_beta   90.00
_cell.angle_gamma   90.00
#
_symmetry.space_group_name_H-M   'P 1'
#
loop_
_entity.id
_entity.type
_entity.pdbx_description
1 polymer ?
#
loop_
_entity_poly.entity_id
_entity_poly.type
_entity_poly.pdbx_seq_one_letter_code
_entity_poly.pdbx_strand_id
1 'polypeptide(L)'
;MGEARTYASAVLRRGRVPMEPADFAPDWADRPRKGKYYPNAPHFPLPDGPVAGNAEREGVGRGLFGPGGEGGFTLELLGGLLKDSYGLTGRRLAVQANSDLGTLPRYPDANFSRGTASGGGLYPIGIHWVSGASGPLTPGVHHYATPHHAMRRLLTGDVTADVRAALGGRAEGCDQFLVLTVKFWQNAFKYNSFAYHVVTMDIGALLETWRIWAGAHGLHLGAALWFDEERIGRLLGLSPEQEGVFAVVPLRWAGAGTGAESGGLPTGARVAAVERERSRTVSTFETVRRVHEATLRGAAEPPADGVLDAALRTAWQRLRAGAGPGSDPGSGLGLEPGAVLLPVPEPPVLGARAALRARRSSFGRFTGNPPMTAAQLAAALAAADAAGRLAHCQEGPQQQPLTRLHVFVNHVAGIPAGAYAYEPQKPSGPSGPSRQPEPSEPSEPSELAGPPEPSGRAGWVLRPVRLGPQGWFLQRNYFLDNYNLEQSGALIVVSAPTPAVLDAVGDRGLRLVNAAVGAASQALYTVAPAVGLACGVALGFDSVSYTEHLGLLDGEELPLLIMMVGQEHRSPADFDYTIV
;
A
#
# COMPACT_ATOMS: atom_id res chain seq x y z
N MET A 1 1.05 -17.52 23.12
CA MET A 1 0.56 -16.86 21.89
C MET A 1 1.40 -15.59 21.71
N GLY A 2 2.01 -15.37 20.55
CA GLY A 2 2.88 -14.20 20.33
C GLY A 2 2.14 -12.86 20.47
N GLU A 3 2.86 -11.79 20.80
CA GLU A 3 2.29 -10.45 21.01
C GLU A 3 1.59 -9.94 19.75
N ALA A 4 2.16 -10.16 18.56
CA ALA A 4 1.56 -9.71 17.31
C ALA A 4 0.28 -10.48 16.97
N ARG A 5 0.19 -11.77 17.34
CA ARG A 5 -1.02 -12.58 17.15
C ARG A 5 -2.14 -12.11 18.06
N THR A 6 -1.82 -11.80 19.32
CA THR A 6 -2.77 -11.19 20.27
C THR A 6 -3.26 -9.85 19.76
N TYR A 7 -2.34 -9.00 19.27
CA TYR A 7 -2.68 -7.71 18.66
C TYR A 7 -3.60 -7.86 17.42
N ALA A 8 -3.25 -8.74 16.48
CA ALA A 8 -4.06 -8.99 15.28
C ALA A 8 -5.48 -9.49 15.63
N SER A 9 -5.59 -10.34 16.66
CA SER A 9 -6.87 -10.83 17.15
C SER A 9 -7.72 -9.72 17.78
N ALA A 10 -7.08 -8.80 18.53
CA ALA A 10 -7.75 -7.63 19.10
C ALA A 10 -8.21 -6.66 18.00
N VAL A 11 -7.39 -6.44 16.97
CA VAL A 11 -7.76 -5.63 15.79
C VAL A 11 -9.00 -6.20 15.09
N LEU A 12 -9.04 -7.51 14.84
CA LEU A 12 -10.17 -8.18 14.20
C LEU A 12 -11.48 -7.96 14.97
N ARG A 13 -11.42 -7.99 16.30
CA ARG A 13 -12.59 -7.90 17.17
C ARG A 13 -12.92 -6.47 17.60
N ARG A 14 -12.15 -5.47 17.18
CA ARG A 14 -12.22 -4.09 17.70
C ARG A 14 -13.59 -3.42 17.54
N GLY A 15 -14.38 -3.86 16.56
CA GLY A 15 -15.74 -3.38 16.33
C GLY A 15 -16.77 -3.87 17.35
N ARG A 16 -16.47 -5.00 18.02
CA ARG A 16 -17.32 -5.64 19.03
C ARG A 16 -16.74 -5.50 20.45
N VAL A 17 -15.41 -5.46 20.56
CA VAL A 17 -14.67 -5.31 21.81
C VAL A 17 -13.65 -4.18 21.63
N PRO A 18 -13.86 -2.99 22.24
CA PRO A 18 -12.94 -1.87 22.15
C PRO A 18 -11.52 -2.25 22.58
N MET A 19 -10.51 -1.68 21.92
CA MET A 19 -9.12 -1.83 22.34
C MET A 19 -8.83 -0.83 23.46
N GLU A 20 -8.22 -1.30 24.55
CA GLU A 20 -7.85 -0.44 25.68
C GLU A 20 -6.84 0.66 25.29
N PRO A 21 -6.89 1.85 25.92
CA PRO A 21 -7.97 2.37 26.78
C PRO A 21 -9.29 2.63 26.03
N ALA A 22 -10.39 2.02 26.47
CA ALA A 22 -11.69 2.11 25.78
C ALA A 22 -12.27 3.55 25.76
N ASP A 23 -12.06 4.32 26.83
CA ASP A 23 -12.62 5.67 27.01
C ASP A 23 -11.69 6.80 26.53
N PHE A 24 -10.66 6.47 25.74
CA PHE A 24 -9.71 7.47 25.26
C PHE A 24 -10.36 8.46 24.28
N ALA A 25 -10.33 9.74 24.64
CA ALA A 25 -10.77 10.84 23.79
C ALA A 25 -9.55 11.65 23.29
N PRO A 26 -9.39 11.83 21.97
CA PRO A 26 -8.33 12.68 21.41
C PRO A 26 -8.46 14.15 21.84
N ASP A 27 -7.40 14.74 22.40
CA ASP A 27 -7.28 16.20 22.57
C ASP A 27 -6.79 16.83 21.25
N TRP A 28 -7.74 17.34 20.47
CA TRP A 28 -7.42 18.01 19.20
C TRP A 28 -6.70 19.35 19.36
N ALA A 29 -6.81 20.01 20.52
CA ALA A 29 -6.10 21.26 20.79
C ALA A 29 -4.61 21.01 21.08
N ASP A 30 -4.29 19.87 21.70
CA ASP A 30 -2.93 19.40 21.98
C ASP A 30 -2.40 18.38 20.96
N ARG A 31 -3.02 18.30 19.78
CA ARG A 31 -2.62 17.36 18.73
C ARG A 31 -1.13 17.53 18.31
N PRO A 32 -0.47 16.44 17.90
CA PRO A 32 0.92 16.47 17.47
C PRO A 32 1.12 17.32 16.22
N ARG A 33 2.36 17.78 16.03
CA ARG A 33 2.75 18.44 14.80
C ARG A 33 2.65 17.47 13.62
N LYS A 34 2.12 17.96 12.49
CA LYS A 34 2.13 17.23 11.21
C LYS A 34 3.57 17.20 10.65
N GLY A 35 4.29 16.11 10.87
CA GLY A 35 5.70 15.95 10.51
C GLY A 35 6.66 16.47 11.59
N LYS A 36 7.94 16.07 11.48
CA LYS A 36 9.00 16.44 12.43
C LYS A 36 9.48 17.87 12.19
N TYR A 37 9.98 18.53 13.23
CA TYR A 37 10.45 19.91 13.13
C TYR A 37 11.81 20.10 13.81
N TYR A 38 12.79 20.52 13.01
CA TYR A 38 14.16 20.77 13.43
C TYR A 38 14.50 22.25 13.15
N PRO A 39 14.21 23.18 14.09
CA PRO A 39 14.33 24.62 13.84
C PRO A 39 15.77 25.06 13.52
N ASN A 40 16.76 24.42 14.15
CA ASN A 40 18.16 24.79 14.04
C ASN A 40 18.90 24.05 12.91
N ALA A 41 18.25 23.09 12.25
CA ALA A 41 18.86 22.34 11.17
C ALA A 41 18.84 23.18 9.88
N PRO A 42 19.99 23.35 9.20
CA PRO A 42 20.03 24.03 7.91
C PRO A 42 19.18 23.27 6.89
N HIS A 43 18.53 24.01 6.00
CA HIS A 43 17.67 23.43 4.97
C HIS A 43 18.13 23.84 3.58
N PHE A 44 17.90 22.95 2.60
CA PHE A 44 18.06 23.25 1.19
C PHE A 44 16.83 22.75 0.42
N PRO A 45 16.34 23.54 -0.56
CA PRO A 45 15.17 23.15 -1.35
C PRO A 45 15.50 21.94 -2.25
N LEU A 46 14.48 21.15 -2.55
CA LEU A 46 14.55 20.09 -3.54
C LEU A 46 13.95 20.58 -4.87
N PRO A 47 14.43 20.06 -6.01
CA PRO A 47 13.77 20.27 -7.30
C PRO A 47 12.41 19.56 -7.34
N ASP A 48 11.42 20.16 -7.98
CA ASP A 48 10.08 19.57 -8.14
C ASP A 48 10.04 18.31 -9.06
N GLY A 49 11.17 17.96 -9.67
CA GLY A 49 11.32 16.84 -10.60
C GLY A 49 10.70 17.08 -11.99
N PRO A 50 10.99 16.20 -12.95
CA PRO A 50 10.57 16.40 -14.35
C PRO A 50 9.04 16.45 -14.47
N VAL A 51 8.52 17.50 -15.12
CA VAL A 51 7.08 17.71 -15.35
C VAL A 51 6.59 16.99 -16.61
N ALA A 52 7.49 16.70 -17.54
CA ALA A 52 7.23 15.97 -18.78
C ALA A 52 8.32 14.92 -18.99
N GLY A 53 7.97 13.80 -19.60
CA GLY A 53 8.91 12.70 -19.88
C GLY A 53 8.19 11.39 -20.18
N ASN A 54 8.96 10.32 -20.41
CA ASN A 54 8.41 9.00 -20.72
C ASN A 54 7.46 8.50 -19.63
N ALA A 55 7.68 8.82 -18.35
CA ALA A 55 6.81 8.44 -17.25
C ALA A 55 5.37 8.97 -17.37
N GLU A 56 5.18 10.17 -17.92
CA GLU A 56 3.85 10.72 -18.14
C GLU A 56 3.19 10.19 -19.42
N ARG A 57 3.97 9.62 -20.35
CA ARG A 57 3.47 8.98 -21.59
C ARG A 57 3.16 7.50 -21.40
N GLU A 58 4.02 6.77 -20.68
CA GLU A 58 3.88 5.34 -20.36
C GLU A 58 2.85 5.11 -19.24
N GLY A 59 2.64 6.12 -18.41
CA GLY A 59 1.52 6.18 -17.47
C GLY A 59 1.65 5.27 -16.25
N VAL A 60 0.62 5.30 -15.42
CA VAL A 60 0.50 4.50 -14.21
C VAL A 60 0.48 2.99 -14.50
N GLY A 61 0.01 2.58 -15.68
CA GLY A 61 0.05 1.20 -16.12
C GLY A 61 1.46 0.63 -16.17
N ARG A 62 2.44 1.41 -16.65
CA ARG A 62 3.86 1.02 -16.63
C ARG A 62 4.38 0.84 -15.21
N GLY A 63 4.08 1.78 -14.31
CA GLY A 63 4.49 1.69 -12.91
C GLY A 63 3.88 0.51 -12.17
N LEU A 64 2.62 0.19 -12.46
CA LEU A 64 1.90 -0.90 -11.81
C LEU A 64 2.32 -2.28 -12.32
N PHE A 65 2.39 -2.45 -13.65
CA PHE A 65 2.46 -3.75 -14.32
C PHE A 65 3.74 -3.97 -15.14
N GLY A 66 4.54 -2.94 -15.38
CA GLY A 66 5.76 -3.04 -16.16
C GLY A 66 6.92 -3.68 -15.38
N PRO A 67 7.91 -4.28 -16.06
CA PRO A 67 9.15 -4.71 -15.43
C PRO A 67 9.87 -3.56 -14.73
N GLY A 68 10.60 -3.88 -13.66
CA GLY A 68 11.49 -2.94 -13.00
C GLY A 68 12.54 -2.39 -13.98
N GLY A 69 12.85 -1.11 -13.85
CA GLY A 69 13.83 -0.47 -14.72
C GLY A 69 15.25 -0.49 -14.18
N GLU A 70 16.22 -0.22 -15.05
CA GLU A 70 17.66 -0.27 -14.74
C GLU A 70 18.27 1.12 -14.48
N GLY A 71 17.46 2.17 -14.57
CA GLY A 71 17.89 3.55 -14.36
C GLY A 71 18.34 3.83 -12.92
N GLY A 72 19.12 4.90 -12.76
CA GLY A 72 19.54 5.42 -11.47
C GLY A 72 18.80 6.70 -11.08
N PHE A 73 18.62 6.93 -9.79
CA PHE A 73 18.10 8.17 -9.24
C PHE A 73 19.06 9.33 -9.48
N THR A 74 18.48 10.50 -9.71
CA THR A 74 19.14 11.81 -9.65
C THR A 74 18.47 12.63 -8.54
N LEU A 75 19.05 13.78 -8.19
CA LEU A 75 18.41 14.69 -7.23
C LEU A 75 17.05 15.20 -7.73
N GLU A 76 16.90 15.39 -9.04
CA GLU A 76 15.62 15.75 -9.67
C GLU A 76 14.57 14.64 -9.51
N LEU A 77 14.94 13.39 -9.76
CA LEU A 77 14.03 12.26 -9.60
C LEU A 77 13.67 12.05 -8.12
N LEU A 78 14.63 12.17 -7.20
CA LEU A 78 14.36 12.07 -5.76
C LEU A 78 13.43 13.21 -5.29
N GLY A 79 13.66 14.43 -5.74
CA GLY A 79 12.79 15.57 -5.46
C GLY A 79 11.36 15.34 -5.96
N GLY A 80 11.20 14.93 -7.22
CA GLY A 80 9.91 14.57 -7.81
C GLY A 80 9.18 13.47 -7.05
N LEU A 81 9.86 12.37 -6.73
CA LEU A 81 9.33 11.25 -5.94
C LEU A 81 8.77 11.74 -4.60
N LEU A 82 9.55 12.53 -3.85
CA LEU A 82 9.16 13.03 -2.53
C LEU A 82 8.05 14.08 -2.61
N LYS A 83 8.03 14.92 -3.66
CA LYS A 83 6.99 15.92 -3.88
C LYS A 83 5.66 15.28 -4.22
N ASP A 84 5.66 14.36 -5.18
CA ASP A 84 4.44 13.76 -5.69
C ASP A 84 3.89 12.70 -4.72
N SER A 85 4.71 12.05 -3.88
CA SER A 85 4.22 11.09 -2.89
C SER A 85 3.77 11.75 -1.58
N TYR A 86 4.70 12.39 -0.86
CA TYR A 86 4.50 12.83 0.52
C TYR A 86 4.58 14.35 0.68
N GLY A 87 4.91 15.07 -0.38
CA GLY A 87 4.83 16.53 -0.47
C GLY A 87 3.39 17.02 -0.39
N LEU A 88 3.22 18.30 0.00
CA LEU A 88 1.91 18.95 -0.10
C LEU A 88 1.59 19.21 -1.58
N THR A 89 0.53 18.58 -2.09
CA THR A 89 0.12 18.67 -3.51
C THR A 89 -1.01 19.66 -3.74
N GLY A 90 -1.79 19.98 -2.72
CA GLY A 90 -2.91 20.92 -2.82
C GLY A 90 -3.60 21.13 -1.48
N ARG A 91 -4.32 22.25 -1.33
CA ARG A 91 -5.19 22.49 -0.17
C ARG A 91 -6.54 21.81 -0.41
N ARG A 92 -7.01 21.05 0.57
CA ARG A 92 -8.33 20.40 0.52
C ARG A 92 -9.40 21.41 0.89
N LEU A 93 -10.13 21.88 -0.13
CA LEU A 93 -11.22 22.86 0.03
C LEU A 93 -12.60 22.28 -0.31
N ALA A 94 -12.64 21.08 -0.92
CA ALA A 94 -13.90 20.47 -1.30
C ALA A 94 -14.70 20.01 -0.07
N VAL A 95 -15.99 20.31 -0.06
CA VAL A 95 -16.93 19.87 0.99
C VAL A 95 -17.22 18.38 0.81
N GLN A 96 -17.11 17.60 1.89
CA GLN A 96 -17.32 16.15 1.91
C GLN A 96 -17.82 15.71 3.29
N ALA A 97 -18.31 14.47 3.41
CA ALA A 97 -18.88 13.93 4.65
C ALA A 97 -17.91 13.92 5.86
N ASN A 98 -16.61 14.03 5.61
CA ASN A 98 -15.56 13.98 6.63
C ASN A 98 -14.80 15.32 6.75
N SER A 99 -15.44 16.44 6.39
CA SER A 99 -14.86 17.79 6.50
C SER A 99 -15.28 18.48 7.80
N ASP A 100 -14.30 19.01 8.54
CA ASP A 100 -14.55 20.02 9.57
C ASP A 100 -14.68 21.39 8.87
N LEU A 101 -15.93 21.80 8.62
CA LEU A 101 -16.25 23.03 7.88
C LEU A 101 -15.62 24.28 8.52
N GLY A 102 -15.45 24.30 9.86
CA GLY A 102 -14.86 25.41 10.59
C GLY A 102 -13.36 25.61 10.31
N THR A 103 -12.67 24.57 9.83
CA THR A 103 -11.23 24.63 9.50
C THR A 103 -10.94 25.10 8.07
N LEU A 104 -11.91 24.95 7.16
CA LEU A 104 -11.73 25.28 5.74
C LEU A 104 -11.22 26.70 5.48
N PRO A 105 -11.73 27.78 6.13
CA PRO A 105 -11.21 29.12 5.90
C PRO A 105 -9.86 29.38 6.58
N ARG A 106 -9.51 28.66 7.66
CA ARG A 106 -8.33 28.96 8.50
C ARG A 106 -7.05 28.32 7.94
N TYR A 107 -6.12 29.14 7.44
CA TYR A 107 -4.83 28.66 6.93
C TYR A 107 -4.02 27.83 7.95
N PRO A 108 -3.91 28.21 9.24
CA PRO A 108 -3.17 27.42 10.24
C PRO A 108 -3.73 26.02 10.47
N ASP A 109 -5.02 25.80 10.15
CA ASP A 109 -5.71 24.52 10.29
C ASP A 109 -5.92 23.81 8.96
N ALA A 110 -5.35 24.36 7.87
CA ALA A 110 -5.59 23.84 6.53
C ALA A 110 -5.15 22.38 6.41
N ASN A 111 -6.02 21.59 5.78
CA ASN A 111 -5.70 20.23 5.37
C ASN A 111 -5.14 20.25 3.95
N PHE A 112 -4.04 19.55 3.76
CA PHE A 112 -3.38 19.42 2.47
C PHE A 112 -3.46 17.99 1.98
N SER A 113 -3.64 17.82 0.68
CA SER A 113 -3.49 16.53 -0.01
C SER A 113 -2.02 16.19 -0.18
N ARG A 114 -1.76 14.88 -0.27
CA ARG A 114 -0.49 14.26 -0.64
C ARG A 114 -0.79 13.18 -1.67
N GLY A 115 0.17 12.70 -2.44
CA GLY A 115 -0.06 11.60 -3.39
C GLY A 115 -0.25 10.24 -2.72
N THR A 116 0.24 10.06 -1.50
CA THR A 116 0.06 8.83 -0.70
C THR A 116 -1.14 8.94 0.25
N ALA A 117 -1.92 7.87 0.37
CA ALA A 117 -2.99 7.74 1.37
C ALA A 117 -2.42 7.61 2.80
N SER A 118 -3.17 8.06 3.80
CA SER A 118 -2.79 7.86 5.20
C SER A 118 -4.04 7.77 6.06
N GLY A 119 -4.04 6.84 7.02
CA GLY A 119 -5.12 6.68 7.99
C GLY A 119 -5.46 8.01 8.68
N GLY A 120 -6.68 8.48 8.45
CA GLY A 120 -7.18 9.74 9.03
C GLY A 120 -6.50 11.00 8.50
N GLY A 121 -5.62 10.90 7.49
CA GLY A 121 -4.85 12.03 6.97
C GLY A 121 -3.84 12.60 7.98
N LEU A 122 -3.31 11.74 8.87
CA LEU A 122 -2.39 12.16 9.93
C LEU A 122 -0.94 12.24 9.47
N TYR A 123 -0.56 11.40 8.49
CA TYR A 123 0.76 11.38 7.87
C TYR A 123 1.92 11.25 8.88
N PRO A 124 2.01 10.14 9.64
CA PRO A 124 2.97 9.97 10.72
C PRO A 124 4.37 9.53 10.27
N ILE A 125 4.60 9.37 8.96
CA ILE A 125 5.86 8.84 8.45
C ILE A 125 6.90 9.96 8.37
N GLY A 126 8.01 9.78 9.08
CA GLY A 126 9.23 10.56 8.88
C GLY A 126 10.04 9.96 7.72
N ILE A 127 10.46 10.80 6.77
CA ILE A 127 11.31 10.38 5.65
C ILE A 127 12.68 10.99 5.86
N HIS A 128 13.69 10.13 6.00
CA HIS A 128 15.08 10.53 6.10
C HIS A 128 15.85 10.08 4.86
N TRP A 129 16.78 10.89 4.38
CA TRP A 129 17.72 10.53 3.32
C TRP A 129 19.13 10.47 3.90
N VAL A 130 19.69 9.27 3.97
CA VAL A 130 21.10 9.06 4.25
C VAL A 130 21.82 9.09 2.91
N SER A 131 22.58 10.15 2.67
CA SER A 131 23.27 10.38 1.40
C SER A 131 24.75 10.05 1.52
N GLY A 132 25.24 9.23 0.60
CA GLY A 132 26.65 8.92 0.39
C GLY A 132 27.30 9.77 -0.70
N ALA A 133 28.54 9.43 -1.04
CA ALA A 133 29.40 10.20 -1.92
C ALA A 133 28.97 10.21 -3.40
N SER A 134 28.12 9.29 -3.86
CA SER A 134 27.62 9.28 -5.24
C SER A 134 26.62 10.41 -5.53
N GLY A 135 25.99 10.93 -4.50
CA GLY A 135 25.00 12.01 -4.58
C GLY A 135 25.66 13.38 -4.79
N PRO A 136 24.91 14.39 -5.26
CA PRO A 136 25.45 15.74 -5.51
C PRO A 136 25.65 16.56 -4.23
N LEU A 137 25.36 15.99 -3.05
CA LEU A 137 25.41 16.68 -1.78
C LEU A 137 26.50 16.11 -0.89
N THR A 138 26.99 16.92 0.04
CA THR A 138 27.87 16.42 1.11
C THR A 138 27.18 15.27 1.85
N PRO A 139 27.87 14.13 2.05
CA PRO A 139 27.31 13.00 2.76
C PRO A 139 26.76 13.36 4.15
N GLY A 140 25.67 12.72 4.54
CA GLY A 140 24.98 13.04 5.78
C GLY A 140 23.60 12.43 5.92
N VAL A 141 22.95 12.76 7.04
CA VAL A 141 21.56 12.39 7.32
C VAL A 141 20.68 13.62 7.14
N HIS A 142 19.65 13.48 6.34
CA HIS A 142 18.70 14.53 6.00
C HIS A 142 17.29 14.12 6.36
N HIS A 143 16.43 15.05 6.77
CA HIS A 143 15.00 14.84 6.97
C HIS A 143 14.18 15.65 5.97
N TYR A 144 13.20 15.04 5.32
CA TYR A 144 12.35 15.71 4.35
C TYR A 144 11.30 16.61 5.03
N ALA A 145 11.50 17.92 4.94
CA ALA A 145 10.57 18.93 5.43
C ALA A 145 9.44 19.15 4.42
N THR A 146 8.35 18.39 4.60
CA THR A 146 7.15 18.42 3.75
C THR A 146 6.60 19.83 3.45
N PRO A 147 6.48 20.77 4.41
CA PRO A 147 5.90 22.08 4.14
C PRO A 147 6.72 22.95 3.18
N HIS A 148 8.02 22.68 3.06
CA HIS A 148 8.96 23.50 2.27
C HIS A 148 9.48 22.79 1.02
N HIS A 149 9.10 21.51 0.80
CA HIS A 149 9.73 20.65 -0.20
C HIS A 149 11.27 20.78 -0.17
N ALA A 150 11.84 20.51 1.00
CA ALA A 150 13.24 20.74 1.31
C ALA A 150 13.79 19.63 2.18
N MET A 151 15.11 19.45 2.20
CA MET A 151 15.79 18.57 3.13
C MET A 151 16.41 19.38 4.27
N ARG A 152 16.26 18.90 5.50
CA ARG A 152 16.90 19.42 6.72
C ARG A 152 18.11 18.55 7.02
N ARG A 153 19.32 19.10 6.99
CA ARG A 153 20.53 18.33 7.33
C ARG A 153 20.65 18.17 8.85
N LEU A 154 20.57 16.92 9.31
CA LEU A 154 20.61 16.54 10.72
C LEU A 154 22.01 16.09 11.17
N LEU A 155 22.79 15.54 10.25
CA LEU A 155 24.16 15.09 10.46
C LEU A 155 24.98 15.34 9.19
N THR A 156 26.25 15.73 9.35
CA THR A 156 27.23 15.84 8.26
C THR A 156 28.30 14.76 8.44
N GLY A 157 28.61 14.03 7.38
CA GLY A 157 29.52 12.90 7.41
C GLY A 157 28.91 11.67 6.74
N ASP A 158 29.75 10.85 6.11
CA ASP A 158 29.30 9.60 5.48
C ASP A 158 29.04 8.54 6.56
N VAL A 159 27.78 8.15 6.71
CA VAL A 159 27.30 7.12 7.64
C VAL A 159 26.67 5.94 6.88
N THR A 160 26.96 5.82 5.58
CA THR A 160 26.38 4.77 4.73
C THR A 160 26.85 3.38 5.13
N ALA A 161 28.03 3.26 5.73
CA ALA A 161 28.54 2.02 6.33
C ALA A 161 27.64 1.52 7.48
N ASP A 162 27.13 2.42 8.33
CA ASP A 162 26.21 2.08 9.42
C ASP A 162 24.87 1.54 8.86
N VAL A 163 24.38 2.11 7.76
CA VAL A 163 23.16 1.63 7.08
C VAL A 163 23.39 0.29 6.40
N ARG A 164 24.47 0.12 5.64
CA ARG A 164 24.80 -1.17 4.99
C ARG A 164 24.99 -2.29 6.01
N ALA A 165 25.63 -2.01 7.14
CA ALA A 165 25.75 -2.96 8.23
C ALA A 165 24.39 -3.39 8.79
N ALA A 166 23.41 -2.48 8.86
CA ALA A 166 22.05 -2.82 9.31
C ALA A 166 21.30 -3.73 8.32
N LEU A 167 21.59 -3.57 7.02
CA LEU A 167 20.93 -4.30 5.94
C LEU A 167 21.53 -5.69 5.67
N GLY A 168 22.73 -5.97 6.17
CA GLY A 168 23.39 -7.26 6.04
C GLY A 168 23.63 -7.66 4.59
N GLY A 169 24.20 -6.77 3.76
CA GLY A 169 24.56 -7.04 2.36
C GLY A 169 23.47 -6.73 1.32
N ARG A 170 22.23 -6.39 1.73
CA ARG A 170 21.09 -6.19 0.82
C ARG A 170 21.03 -4.81 0.13
N ALA A 171 22.18 -4.16 0.03
CA ALA A 171 22.34 -2.84 -0.55
C ALA A 171 23.69 -2.68 -1.24
N GLU A 172 24.20 -3.77 -1.81
CA GLU A 172 25.42 -3.75 -2.61
C GLU A 172 25.36 -2.67 -3.70
N GLY A 173 26.45 -1.93 -3.84
CA GLY A 173 26.55 -0.81 -4.79
C GLY A 173 25.67 0.41 -4.47
N CYS A 174 24.95 0.43 -3.35
CA CYS A 174 24.14 1.57 -2.93
C CYS A 174 24.81 2.33 -1.77
N ASP A 175 24.86 3.65 -1.90
CA ASP A 175 25.27 4.58 -0.84
C ASP A 175 24.20 5.68 -0.63
N GLN A 176 23.03 5.55 -1.25
CA GLN A 176 21.89 6.43 -1.06
C GLN A 176 20.74 5.62 -0.45
N PHE A 177 20.18 6.08 0.66
CA PHE A 177 19.13 5.36 1.38
C PHE A 177 18.01 6.29 1.82
N LEU A 178 16.76 5.89 1.57
CA LEU A 178 15.62 6.48 2.26
C LEU A 178 15.28 5.62 3.47
N VAL A 179 15.12 6.25 4.64
CA VAL A 179 14.77 5.58 5.89
C VAL A 179 13.42 6.12 6.34
N LEU A 180 12.45 5.21 6.48
CA LEU A 180 11.08 5.52 6.90
C LEU A 180 10.93 5.25 8.40
N THR A 181 10.60 6.30 9.14
CA THR A 181 10.32 6.22 10.58
C THR A 181 8.86 6.52 10.86
N VAL A 182 8.34 6.08 12.00
CA VAL A 182 6.98 6.42 12.43
C VAL A 182 7.01 6.86 13.88
N LYS A 183 6.69 8.14 14.12
CA LYS A 183 6.51 8.67 15.47
C LYS A 183 5.12 8.28 15.97
N PHE A 184 5.03 7.35 16.91
CA PHE A 184 3.76 6.72 17.28
C PHE A 184 2.70 7.72 17.73
N TRP A 185 3.09 8.75 18.48
CA TRP A 185 2.19 9.79 18.95
C TRP A 185 1.43 10.50 17.81
N GLN A 186 2.07 10.70 16.64
CA GLN A 186 1.44 11.34 15.48
C GLN A 186 0.20 10.62 14.95
N ASN A 187 0.05 9.32 15.25
CA ASN A 187 -1.10 8.53 14.88
C ASN A 187 -1.94 8.11 16.10
N ALA A 188 -1.29 7.70 17.18
CA ALA A 188 -1.91 7.19 18.38
C ALA A 188 -2.72 8.24 19.16
N PHE A 189 -2.44 9.55 19.00
CA PHE A 189 -3.31 10.58 19.59
C PHE A 189 -4.76 10.50 19.11
N LYS A 190 -5.00 9.95 17.90
CA LYS A 190 -6.34 9.73 17.33
C LYS A 190 -6.77 8.27 17.44
N TYR A 191 -5.86 7.34 17.13
CA TYR A 191 -6.18 5.93 16.96
C TYR A 191 -5.85 5.06 18.17
N ASN A 192 -5.28 5.62 19.23
CA ASN A 192 -4.93 4.88 20.45
C ASN A 192 -4.15 3.59 20.07
N SER A 193 -4.50 2.44 20.64
CA SER A 193 -3.90 1.13 20.42
C SER A 193 -4.09 0.60 18.99
N PHE A 194 -5.08 1.09 18.25
CA PHE A 194 -5.26 0.72 16.85
C PHE A 194 -4.21 1.36 15.91
N ALA A 195 -3.46 2.35 16.40
CA ALA A 195 -2.50 3.09 15.60
C ALA A 195 -1.43 2.22 14.92
N TYR A 196 -0.95 1.15 15.58
CA TYR A 196 0.11 0.32 15.01
C TYR A 196 -0.33 -0.39 13.72
N HIS A 197 -1.59 -0.84 13.66
CA HIS A 197 -2.21 -1.40 12.45
C HIS A 197 -2.30 -0.34 11.33
N VAL A 198 -2.71 0.87 11.68
CA VAL A 198 -2.86 1.98 10.72
C VAL A 198 -1.50 2.39 10.15
N VAL A 199 -0.50 2.63 10.99
CA VAL A 199 0.80 3.15 10.52
C VAL A 199 1.59 2.15 9.69
N THR A 200 1.42 0.86 9.95
CA THR A 200 2.05 -0.19 9.13
C THR A 200 1.41 -0.29 7.74
N MET A 201 0.11 -0.03 7.60
CA MET A 201 -0.53 0.16 6.29
C MET A 201 -0.07 1.45 5.61
N ASP A 202 0.08 2.55 6.34
CA ASP A 202 0.58 3.80 5.77
C ASP A 202 1.98 3.63 5.15
N ILE A 203 2.85 2.81 5.78
CA ILE A 203 4.17 2.46 5.22
C ILE A 203 4.02 1.74 3.89
N GLY A 204 3.16 0.72 3.82
CA GLY A 204 2.86 0.00 2.59
C GLY A 204 2.32 0.90 1.48
N ALA A 205 1.42 1.81 1.82
CA ALA A 205 0.88 2.79 0.88
C ALA A 205 1.98 3.73 0.32
N LEU A 206 2.91 4.18 1.16
CA LEU A 206 4.03 5.02 0.71
C LEU A 206 4.99 4.25 -0.20
N LEU A 207 5.36 3.03 0.20
CA LEU A 207 6.25 2.18 -0.59
C LEU A 207 5.66 1.84 -1.95
N GLU A 208 4.36 1.55 -2.03
CA GLU A 208 3.69 1.30 -3.30
C GLU A 208 3.58 2.56 -4.16
N THR A 209 3.35 3.73 -3.53
CA THR A 209 3.42 5.02 -4.25
C THR A 209 4.78 5.18 -4.92
N TRP A 210 5.85 4.88 -4.17
CA TRP A 210 7.22 4.99 -4.66
C TRP A 210 7.55 3.97 -5.73
N ARG A 211 7.06 2.74 -5.61
CA ARG A 211 7.23 1.69 -6.62
C ARG A 211 6.57 2.07 -7.94
N ILE A 212 5.31 2.52 -7.90
CA ILE A 212 4.58 2.96 -9.09
C ILE A 212 5.29 4.15 -9.75
N TRP A 213 5.67 5.14 -8.95
CA TRP A 213 6.38 6.32 -9.45
C TRP A 213 7.73 5.92 -10.07
N ALA A 214 8.55 5.14 -9.37
CA ALA A 214 9.85 4.68 -9.84
C ALA A 214 9.74 3.86 -11.14
N GLY A 215 8.80 2.91 -11.20
CA GLY A 215 8.58 2.07 -12.38
C GLY A 215 8.15 2.87 -13.62
N ALA A 216 7.30 3.88 -13.45
CA ALA A 216 6.93 4.80 -14.53
C ALA A 216 8.15 5.59 -15.04
N HIS A 217 9.12 5.89 -14.17
CA HIS A 217 10.38 6.56 -14.53
C HIS A 217 11.50 5.61 -15.00
N GLY A 218 11.21 4.33 -15.24
CA GLY A 218 12.22 3.36 -15.67
C GLY A 218 13.27 3.06 -14.59
N LEU A 219 12.89 3.21 -13.32
CA LEU A 219 13.70 2.89 -12.14
C LEU A 219 13.18 1.59 -11.50
N HIS A 220 14.01 0.99 -10.66
CA HIS A 220 13.61 -0.07 -9.75
C HIS A 220 13.69 0.42 -8.31
N LEU A 221 12.70 0.07 -7.49
CA LEU A 221 12.65 0.42 -6.08
C LEU A 221 12.11 -0.77 -5.28
N GLY A 222 12.93 -1.27 -4.36
CA GLY A 222 12.57 -2.31 -3.39
C GLY A 222 12.93 -1.85 -1.99
N ALA A 223 12.12 -2.23 -1.00
CA ALA A 223 12.35 -1.86 0.40
C ALA A 223 12.88 -3.03 1.23
N ALA A 224 13.81 -2.76 2.15
CA ALA A 224 14.14 -3.65 3.25
C ALA A 224 13.11 -3.45 4.36
N LEU A 225 12.40 -4.53 4.70
CA LEU A 225 11.44 -4.56 5.81
C LEU A 225 12.00 -5.33 7.02
N TRP A 226 13.09 -6.06 6.82
CA TRP A 226 13.90 -6.75 7.82
C TRP A 226 15.32 -6.20 7.84
N PHE A 227 15.76 -5.70 8.98
CA PHE A 227 17.08 -5.08 9.15
C PHE A 227 17.29 -4.82 10.64
N ASP A 228 18.54 -4.56 11.04
CA ASP A 228 18.89 -4.10 12.38
C ASP A 228 18.29 -2.70 12.65
N GLU A 229 17.02 -2.69 13.04
CA GLU A 229 16.23 -1.49 13.31
C GLU A 229 16.83 -0.65 14.44
N GLU A 230 17.36 -1.30 15.47
CA GLU A 230 17.98 -0.62 16.61
C GLU A 230 19.24 0.14 16.20
N ARG A 231 20.05 -0.40 15.28
CA ARG A 231 21.20 0.30 14.73
C ARG A 231 20.81 1.56 13.98
N ILE A 232 19.79 1.48 13.11
CA ILE A 232 19.30 2.67 12.39
C ILE A 232 18.66 3.66 13.36
N GLY A 233 17.91 3.18 14.36
CA GLY A 233 17.34 4.00 15.42
C GLY A 233 18.40 4.77 16.21
N ARG A 234 19.51 4.12 16.59
CA ARG A 234 20.66 4.76 17.26
C ARG A 234 21.32 5.82 16.36
N LEU A 235 21.53 5.51 15.08
CA LEU A 235 22.07 6.48 14.10
C LEU A 235 21.19 7.73 14.02
N LEU A 236 19.86 7.55 13.98
CA LEU A 236 18.89 8.64 13.90
C LEU A 236 18.60 9.32 15.26
N GLY A 237 19.16 8.82 16.36
CA GLY A 237 18.94 9.36 17.72
C GLY A 237 17.51 9.14 18.22
N LEU A 238 16.85 8.05 17.84
CA LEU A 238 15.46 7.75 18.18
C LEU A 238 15.34 7.00 19.51
N SER A 239 14.25 7.26 20.24
CA SER A 239 13.78 6.39 21.32
C SER A 239 12.84 5.35 20.71
N PRO A 240 13.18 4.04 20.76
CA PRO A 240 12.35 2.98 20.19
C PRO A 240 10.91 2.97 20.72
N GLU A 241 10.69 3.41 21.97
CA GLU A 241 9.37 3.47 22.59
C GLU A 241 8.48 4.55 21.95
N GLN A 242 9.08 5.57 21.35
CA GLN A 242 8.39 6.75 20.80
C GLN A 242 8.37 6.76 19.27
N GLU A 243 9.41 6.24 18.63
CA GLU A 243 9.58 6.26 17.18
C GLU A 243 10.35 5.02 16.68
N GLY A 244 9.71 4.23 15.83
CA GLY A 244 10.30 3.04 15.19
C GLY A 244 10.77 3.31 13.76
N VAL A 245 11.64 2.43 13.24
CA VAL A 245 12.10 2.45 11.84
C VAL A 245 11.44 1.30 11.09
N PHE A 246 10.64 1.61 10.09
CA PHE A 246 9.75 0.65 9.46
C PHE A 246 10.25 0.12 8.12
N ALA A 247 11.04 0.91 7.40
CA ALA A 247 11.63 0.49 6.13
C ALA A 247 12.91 1.26 5.82
N VAL A 248 13.81 0.61 5.10
CA VAL A 248 14.96 1.25 4.46
C VAL A 248 14.90 0.95 2.96
N VAL A 249 15.05 1.96 2.12
CA VAL A 249 14.98 1.84 0.66
C VAL A 249 16.35 2.22 0.08
N PRO A 250 17.18 1.25 -0.31
CA PRO A 250 18.38 1.50 -1.07
C PRO A 250 18.04 2.11 -2.42
N LEU A 251 18.76 3.16 -2.82
CA LEU A 251 18.60 3.82 -4.10
C LEU A 251 19.87 3.63 -4.94
N ARG A 252 19.70 3.06 -6.14
CA ARG A 252 20.75 3.12 -7.16
C ARG A 252 20.87 4.56 -7.64
N TRP A 253 22.04 5.16 -7.55
CA TRP A 253 22.28 6.54 -8.01
C TRP A 253 22.85 6.58 -9.42
N ALA A 254 22.38 7.50 -10.24
CA ALA A 254 22.87 7.68 -11.62
C ALA A 254 24.32 8.18 -11.61
N GLY A 255 25.17 7.57 -12.45
CA GLY A 255 26.59 7.93 -12.55
C GLY A 255 27.47 7.44 -11.40
N ALA A 256 26.91 6.73 -10.41
CA ALA A 256 27.73 5.97 -9.46
C ALA A 256 28.51 4.90 -10.24
N GLY A 257 29.84 5.00 -10.26
CA GLY A 257 30.67 3.96 -10.84
C GLY A 257 30.40 2.62 -10.15
N THR A 258 30.57 1.51 -10.86
CA THR A 258 30.43 0.12 -10.34
C THR A 258 31.45 -0.25 -9.26
N GLY A 259 32.16 0.73 -8.69
CA GLY A 259 33.24 0.57 -7.73
C GLY A 259 33.15 1.53 -6.55
N ALA A 260 31.97 2.03 -6.17
CA ALA A 260 31.78 2.70 -4.88
C ALA A 260 31.81 1.67 -3.72
N GLU A 261 32.87 0.87 -3.63
CA GLU A 261 33.23 0.19 -2.39
C GLU A 261 33.72 1.26 -1.40
N SER A 262 32.79 1.91 -0.70
CA SER A 262 33.14 2.51 0.58
C SER A 262 33.10 1.41 1.63
N GLY A 263 34.16 0.57 1.63
CA GLY A 263 34.52 -0.37 2.69
C GLY A 263 34.89 0.31 4.01
N GLY A 264 34.17 1.38 4.36
CA GLY A 264 34.29 2.05 5.64
C GLY A 264 33.69 1.20 6.75
N LEU A 265 34.33 1.21 7.90
CA LEU A 265 33.76 0.63 9.11
C LEU A 265 32.59 1.49 9.59
N PRO A 266 31.55 0.89 10.21
CA PRO A 266 30.48 1.64 10.86
C PRO A 266 31.06 2.72 11.79
N THR A 267 30.59 3.94 11.64
CA THR A 267 31.19 5.11 12.30
C THR A 267 30.73 5.25 13.75
N GLY A 268 29.57 4.69 14.10
CA GLY A 268 28.91 4.92 15.39
C GLY A 268 28.41 6.35 15.57
N ALA A 269 28.42 7.16 14.51
CA ALA A 269 27.89 8.52 14.54
C ALA A 269 26.38 8.50 14.82
N ARG A 270 25.89 9.58 15.43
CA ARG A 270 24.46 9.75 15.75
C ARG A 270 24.00 11.16 15.46
N VAL A 271 22.76 11.29 15.00
CA VAL A 271 22.10 12.58 14.86
C VAL A 271 21.96 13.23 16.23
N ALA A 272 22.54 14.43 16.37
CA ALA A 272 22.41 15.26 17.58
C ALA A 272 21.31 16.33 17.44
N ALA A 273 20.73 16.48 16.24
CA ALA A 273 19.67 17.46 15.99
C ALA A 273 18.41 17.10 16.79
N VAL A 274 17.93 18.05 17.60
CA VAL A 274 16.77 17.84 18.47
C VAL A 274 15.48 18.26 17.75
N GLU A 275 14.53 17.34 17.69
CA GLU A 275 13.18 17.62 17.20
C GLU A 275 12.38 18.43 18.24
N ARG A 276 11.53 19.35 17.78
CA ARG A 276 10.54 20.03 18.62
C ARG A 276 9.11 19.60 18.31
N GLU A 277 8.51 18.90 19.26
CA GLU A 277 7.07 18.62 19.29
C GLU A 277 6.26 19.86 19.68
N ARG A 278 5.02 19.96 19.21
CA ARG A 278 4.04 20.98 19.60
C ARG A 278 3.18 20.54 20.79
N SER A 279 2.82 19.26 20.88
CA SER A 279 2.01 18.73 21.99
C SER A 279 2.68 19.04 23.34
N ARG A 280 1.88 19.49 24.31
CA ARG A 280 2.30 19.67 25.70
C ARG A 280 2.45 18.32 26.39
N THR A 281 1.56 17.38 26.07
CA THR A 281 1.56 16.02 26.60
C THR A 281 1.75 15.03 25.46
N VAL A 282 2.74 14.16 25.61
CA VAL A 282 2.96 13.02 24.71
C VAL A 282 2.59 11.75 25.47
N SER A 283 1.55 11.06 25.00
CA SER A 283 1.10 9.82 25.63
C SER A 283 1.65 8.60 24.88
N THR A 284 1.97 7.57 25.64
CA THR A 284 2.30 6.24 25.13
C THR A 284 1.17 5.27 25.43
N PHE A 285 0.98 4.29 24.56
CA PHE A 285 -0.04 3.27 24.72
C PHE A 285 0.62 1.90 24.85
N GLU A 286 0.29 1.20 25.92
CA GLU A 286 0.95 -0.05 26.30
C GLU A 286 0.85 -1.11 25.19
N THR A 287 -0.31 -1.23 24.53
CA THR A 287 -0.49 -2.15 23.40
C THR A 287 0.42 -1.80 22.22
N VAL A 288 0.60 -0.51 21.90
CA VAL A 288 1.50 -0.06 20.83
C VAL A 288 2.95 -0.37 21.18
N ARG A 289 3.35 -0.11 22.43
CA ARG A 289 4.69 -0.42 22.93
C ARG A 289 4.99 -1.92 22.84
N ARG A 290 4.10 -2.77 23.37
CA ARG A 290 4.26 -4.23 23.37
C ARG A 290 4.35 -4.82 21.97
N VAL A 291 3.44 -4.45 21.06
CA VAL A 291 3.48 -4.96 19.69
C VAL A 291 4.73 -4.46 18.96
N HIS A 292 5.16 -3.23 19.20
CA HIS A 292 6.38 -2.71 18.60
C HIS A 292 7.63 -3.46 19.08
N GLU A 293 7.81 -3.59 20.40
CA GLU A 293 8.91 -4.36 21.00
C GLU A 293 8.96 -5.80 20.48
N ALA A 294 7.79 -6.41 20.32
CA ALA A 294 7.68 -7.74 19.74
C ALA A 294 8.24 -7.82 18.32
N THR A 295 7.99 -6.80 17.48
CA THR A 295 8.54 -6.72 16.12
C THR A 295 10.03 -6.35 16.04
N LEU A 296 10.63 -5.89 17.15
CA LEU A 296 12.07 -5.60 17.24
C LEU A 296 12.89 -6.86 17.53
N ARG A 297 12.33 -7.82 18.28
CA ARG A 297 13.01 -9.08 18.58
C ARG A 297 13.34 -9.83 17.29
N GLY A 298 14.62 -10.13 17.07
CA GLY A 298 15.09 -10.82 15.88
C GLY A 298 15.05 -9.99 14.59
N ALA A 299 14.84 -8.66 14.66
CA ALA A 299 14.78 -7.82 13.46
C ALA A 299 16.09 -7.81 12.64
N ALA A 300 17.23 -8.06 13.27
CA ALA A 300 18.52 -8.20 12.59
C ALA A 300 18.71 -9.58 11.90
N GLU A 301 17.82 -10.53 12.17
CA GLU A 301 17.87 -11.92 11.70
C GLU A 301 16.70 -12.18 10.75
N PRO A 302 16.86 -11.89 9.45
CA PRO A 302 15.81 -12.14 8.46
C PRO A 302 15.46 -13.63 8.38
N PRO A 303 14.18 -13.95 8.09
CA PRO A 303 13.80 -15.32 7.81
C PRO A 303 14.60 -15.85 6.62
N ALA A 304 14.81 -17.17 6.57
CA ALA A 304 15.46 -17.80 5.43
C ALA A 304 14.63 -17.63 4.16
N ASP A 305 15.33 -17.46 3.03
CA ASP A 305 14.72 -17.21 1.72
C ASP A 305 13.65 -18.25 1.38
N GLY A 306 12.48 -17.77 0.95
CA GLY A 306 11.39 -18.62 0.48
C GLY A 306 10.53 -19.27 1.57
N VAL A 307 10.86 -19.10 2.86
CA VAL A 307 10.03 -19.56 3.98
C VAL A 307 8.64 -18.94 3.92
N LEU A 308 8.57 -17.63 3.65
CA LEU A 308 7.30 -16.92 3.54
C LEU A 308 6.47 -17.41 2.34
N ASP A 309 7.11 -17.58 1.18
CA ASP A 309 6.43 -18.07 -0.03
C ASP A 309 5.91 -19.51 0.13
N ALA A 310 6.66 -20.39 0.82
CA ALA A 310 6.23 -21.73 1.14
C ALA A 310 5.01 -21.71 2.08
N ALA A 311 5.06 -20.90 3.15
CA ALA A 311 3.96 -20.75 4.10
C ALA A 311 2.68 -20.21 3.44
N LEU A 312 2.81 -19.16 2.62
CA LEU A 312 1.69 -18.58 1.86
C LEU A 312 1.08 -19.60 0.89
N ARG A 313 1.91 -20.36 0.17
CA ARG A 313 1.43 -21.42 -0.74
C ARG A 313 0.57 -22.43 -0.01
N THR A 314 1.05 -22.95 1.12
CA THR A 314 0.32 -23.91 1.95
C THR A 314 -0.95 -23.30 2.52
N ALA A 315 -0.89 -22.08 3.05
CA ALA A 315 -2.05 -21.36 3.58
C ALA A 315 -3.13 -21.19 2.51
N TRP A 316 -2.78 -20.68 1.33
CA TRP A 316 -3.75 -20.43 0.27
C TRP A 316 -4.34 -21.70 -0.34
N GLN A 317 -3.56 -22.78 -0.44
CA GLN A 317 -4.08 -24.09 -0.85
C GLN A 317 -5.16 -24.58 0.13
N ARG A 318 -4.88 -24.48 1.42
CA ARG A 318 -5.79 -24.92 2.48
C ARG A 318 -7.04 -24.06 2.58
N LEU A 319 -6.90 -22.73 2.51
CA LEU A 319 -8.02 -21.79 2.54
C LEU A 319 -8.95 -21.94 1.32
N ARG A 320 -8.41 -22.27 0.14
CA ARG A 320 -9.22 -22.60 -1.04
C ARG A 320 -9.97 -23.92 -0.87
N ALA A 321 -9.32 -24.96 -0.36
CA ALA A 321 -9.96 -26.25 -0.12
C ALA A 321 -11.05 -26.19 0.97
N GLY A 322 -10.88 -25.32 1.97
CA GLY A 322 -11.85 -25.10 3.04
C GLY A 322 -13.12 -24.33 2.62
N ALA A 323 -13.10 -23.67 1.45
CA ALA A 323 -14.20 -22.82 0.98
C ALA A 323 -15.42 -23.59 0.41
N GLY A 324 -15.55 -24.89 0.70
CA GLY A 324 -16.67 -25.75 0.28
C GLY A 324 -16.53 -26.37 -1.13
N PRO A 325 -17.36 -27.37 -1.45
CA PRO A 325 -17.28 -28.13 -2.71
C PRO A 325 -17.84 -27.30 -3.88
N GLY A 326 -17.03 -26.37 -4.39
CA GLY A 326 -17.20 -25.65 -5.66
C GLY A 326 -15.86 -25.23 -6.26
N SER A 327 -14.77 -25.82 -5.76
CA SER A 327 -13.39 -25.46 -6.06
C SER A 327 -12.57 -26.69 -6.45
N ASP A 328 -13.10 -27.54 -7.34
CA ASP A 328 -12.29 -28.57 -7.98
C ASP A 328 -11.54 -27.95 -9.18
N PRO A 329 -10.19 -27.96 -9.22
CA PRO A 329 -9.43 -27.46 -10.36
C PRO A 329 -9.44 -28.40 -11.58
N GLY A 330 -10.18 -29.52 -11.51
CA GLY A 330 -10.06 -30.64 -12.46
C GLY A 330 -11.28 -30.96 -13.33
N SER A 331 -12.45 -30.32 -13.18
CA SER A 331 -13.62 -30.64 -14.02
C SER A 331 -13.75 -29.66 -15.20
N GLY A 332 -13.95 -30.21 -16.40
CA GLY A 332 -13.71 -29.54 -17.67
C GLY A 332 -14.64 -28.36 -18.01
N LEU A 333 -14.05 -27.40 -18.73
CA LEU A 333 -14.64 -26.46 -19.73
C LEU A 333 -15.95 -25.69 -19.42
N GLY A 334 -16.51 -25.76 -18.22
CA GLY A 334 -17.64 -24.94 -17.78
C GLY A 334 -17.25 -23.99 -16.65
N LEU A 335 -17.68 -22.73 -16.73
CA LEU A 335 -17.71 -21.85 -15.56
C LEU A 335 -18.76 -22.39 -14.59
N GLU A 336 -18.42 -22.49 -13.31
CA GLU A 336 -19.39 -22.77 -12.24
C GLU A 336 -20.60 -21.82 -12.36
N PRO A 337 -21.84 -22.27 -12.10
CA PRO A 337 -23.03 -21.42 -12.20
C PRO A 337 -22.87 -20.12 -11.41
N GLY A 338 -22.97 -18.98 -12.11
CA GLY A 338 -22.84 -17.64 -11.52
C GLY A 338 -21.42 -17.08 -11.45
N ALA A 339 -20.41 -17.80 -11.93
CA ALA A 339 -19.07 -17.24 -12.12
C ALA A 339 -19.07 -16.23 -13.29
N VAL A 340 -18.35 -15.12 -13.11
CA VAL A 340 -18.29 -14.03 -14.08
C VAL A 340 -16.86 -13.86 -14.58
N LEU A 341 -16.68 -13.89 -15.90
CA LEU A 341 -15.42 -13.54 -16.53
C LEU A 341 -15.30 -12.02 -16.63
N LEU A 342 -14.22 -11.49 -16.08
CA LEU A 342 -13.86 -10.08 -16.25
C LEU A 342 -13.12 -9.87 -17.57
N PRO A 343 -13.30 -8.70 -18.21
CA PRO A 343 -12.49 -8.32 -19.36
C PRO A 343 -11.01 -8.23 -18.96
N VAL A 344 -10.13 -8.34 -19.95
CA VAL A 344 -8.70 -8.13 -19.76
C VAL A 344 -8.46 -6.70 -19.25
N PRO A 345 -7.80 -6.51 -18.10
CA PRO A 345 -7.47 -5.17 -17.62
C PRO A 345 -6.54 -4.45 -18.59
N GLU A 346 -7.00 -3.32 -19.13
CA GLU A 346 -6.14 -2.45 -19.94
C GLU A 346 -5.30 -1.54 -19.03
N PRO A 347 -3.96 -1.48 -19.23
CA PRO A 347 -3.11 -0.61 -18.43
C PRO A 347 -3.50 0.87 -18.61
N PRO A 348 -3.75 1.62 -17.53
CA PRO A 348 -4.13 3.02 -17.65
C PRO A 348 -2.96 3.90 -18.14
N VAL A 349 -3.28 4.82 -19.05
CA VAL A 349 -2.29 5.70 -19.71
C VAL A 349 -2.05 7.02 -18.95
N LEU A 350 -2.87 7.33 -17.94
CA LEU A 350 -2.68 8.56 -17.15
C LEU A 350 -1.30 8.59 -16.51
N GLY A 351 -0.56 9.69 -16.69
CA GLY A 351 0.77 9.89 -16.13
C GLY A 351 0.81 9.70 -14.60
N ALA A 352 1.92 9.18 -14.08
CA ALA A 352 2.03 8.82 -12.67
C ALA A 352 1.86 10.03 -11.74
N ARG A 353 2.45 11.18 -12.08
CA ARG A 353 2.25 12.43 -11.34
C ARG A 353 0.80 12.88 -11.39
N ALA A 354 0.18 12.85 -12.58
CA ALA A 354 -1.20 13.24 -12.76
C ALA A 354 -2.16 12.37 -11.93
N ALA A 355 -1.97 11.04 -11.95
CA ALA A 355 -2.76 10.10 -11.17
C ALA A 355 -2.63 10.33 -9.66
N LEU A 356 -1.40 10.50 -9.14
CA LEU A 356 -1.15 10.77 -7.72
C LEU A 356 -1.73 12.10 -7.25
N ARG A 357 -1.74 13.13 -8.11
CA ARG A 357 -2.34 14.43 -7.79
C ARG A 357 -3.87 14.45 -7.91
N ALA A 358 -4.44 13.64 -8.81
CA ALA A 358 -5.89 13.50 -8.98
C ALA A 358 -6.54 12.62 -7.92
N ARG A 359 -5.76 11.68 -7.34
CA ARG A 359 -6.21 10.79 -6.27
C ARG A 359 -6.75 11.58 -5.08
N ARG A 360 -7.97 11.21 -4.68
CA ARG A 360 -8.65 11.71 -3.48
C ARG A 360 -9.50 10.59 -2.89
N SER A 361 -9.83 10.72 -1.61
CA SER A 361 -10.86 9.91 -0.98
C SER A 361 -12.24 10.54 -1.23
N SER A 362 -13.18 9.77 -1.75
CA SER A 362 -14.49 10.24 -2.22
C SER A 362 -15.40 10.76 -1.10
N PHE A 363 -15.38 10.10 0.08
CA PHE A 363 -16.18 10.45 1.26
C PHE A 363 -17.64 10.84 0.97
N GLY A 364 -18.48 9.82 0.74
CA GLY A 364 -19.94 9.99 0.65
C GLY A 364 -20.46 10.53 -0.67
N ARG A 365 -19.64 10.52 -1.74
CA ARG A 365 -20.01 11.07 -3.05
C ARG A 365 -20.23 10.03 -4.14
N PHE A 366 -20.27 8.74 -3.78
CA PHE A 366 -20.51 7.70 -4.75
C PHE A 366 -21.93 7.77 -5.31
N THR A 367 -22.07 7.40 -6.57
CA THR A 367 -23.37 7.22 -7.22
C THR A 367 -23.42 5.88 -7.95
N GLY A 368 -24.55 5.18 -7.83
CA GLY A 368 -24.82 3.98 -8.61
C GLY A 368 -25.24 4.26 -10.06
N ASN A 369 -25.49 5.53 -10.43
CA ASN A 369 -25.95 5.94 -11.75
C ASN A 369 -25.13 7.11 -12.33
N PRO A 370 -24.37 6.91 -13.42
CA PRO A 370 -24.26 5.68 -14.20
C PRO A 370 -23.53 4.56 -13.42
N PRO A 371 -23.77 3.27 -13.75
CA PRO A 371 -23.02 2.18 -13.16
C PRO A 371 -21.55 2.20 -13.61
N MET A 372 -20.68 1.61 -12.79
CA MET A 372 -19.30 1.32 -13.17
C MET A 372 -19.28 0.25 -14.29
N THR A 373 -18.29 0.30 -15.18
CA THR A 373 -18.14 -0.76 -16.21
C THR A 373 -17.38 -1.97 -15.68
N ALA A 374 -17.55 -3.14 -16.31
CA ALA A 374 -16.76 -4.33 -15.97
C ALA A 374 -15.25 -4.13 -16.19
N ALA A 375 -14.85 -3.33 -17.19
CA ALA A 375 -13.45 -2.98 -17.44
C ALA A 375 -12.86 -2.11 -16.33
N GLN A 376 -13.64 -1.15 -15.82
CA GLN A 376 -13.27 -0.35 -14.66
C GLN A 376 -13.06 -1.22 -13.40
N LEU A 377 -13.96 -2.17 -13.16
CA LEU A 377 -13.79 -3.13 -12.05
C LEU A 377 -12.54 -4.00 -12.24
N ALA A 378 -12.32 -4.52 -13.45
CA ALA A 378 -11.16 -5.35 -13.77
C ALA A 378 -9.84 -4.61 -13.52
N ALA A 379 -9.73 -3.34 -13.95
CA ALA A 379 -8.56 -2.51 -13.71
C ALA A 379 -8.34 -2.24 -12.21
N ALA A 380 -9.40 -1.96 -11.45
CA ALA A 380 -9.33 -1.76 -10.01
C ALA A 380 -8.82 -3.00 -9.26
N LEU A 381 -9.35 -4.19 -9.58
CA LEU A 381 -8.95 -5.46 -8.97
C LEU A 381 -7.54 -5.88 -9.36
N ALA A 382 -7.16 -5.70 -10.63
CA ALA A 382 -5.82 -6.01 -11.11
C ALA A 382 -4.74 -5.16 -10.42
N ALA A 383 -5.00 -3.85 -10.22
CA ALA A 383 -4.08 -2.97 -9.52
C ALA A 383 -3.91 -3.37 -8.05
N ALA A 384 -5.03 -3.62 -7.34
CA ALA A 384 -4.99 -4.04 -5.94
C ALA A 384 -4.30 -5.41 -5.75
N ASP A 385 -4.55 -6.38 -6.64
CA ASP A 385 -3.91 -7.71 -6.60
C ASP A 385 -2.41 -7.64 -6.88
N ALA A 386 -2.00 -6.85 -7.87
CA ALA A 386 -0.59 -6.68 -8.23
C ALA A 386 0.23 -6.19 -7.03
N ALA A 387 -0.29 -5.23 -6.26
CA ALA A 387 0.35 -4.67 -5.07
C ALA A 387 0.28 -5.60 -3.84
N GLY A 388 -0.53 -6.66 -3.88
CA GLY A 388 -0.57 -7.70 -2.85
C GLY A 388 0.72 -8.53 -2.76
N ARG A 389 1.63 -8.37 -3.72
CA ARG A 389 3.01 -8.92 -3.73
C ARG A 389 3.96 -7.76 -3.44
N LEU A 390 4.39 -7.61 -2.19
CA LEU A 390 5.29 -6.52 -1.80
C LEU A 390 6.63 -6.61 -2.55
N ALA A 391 7.04 -5.51 -3.18
CA ALA A 391 8.39 -5.36 -3.71
C ALA A 391 9.38 -5.09 -2.57
N HIS A 392 10.16 -6.10 -2.19
CA HIS A 392 11.17 -5.98 -1.15
C HIS A 392 12.56 -6.29 -1.73
N CYS A 393 13.61 -5.71 -1.15
CA CYS A 393 14.98 -5.84 -1.64
C CYS A 393 15.71 -7.09 -1.09
N GLN A 394 15.01 -7.93 -0.34
CA GLN A 394 15.61 -9.05 0.42
C GLN A 394 15.38 -10.42 -0.22
N GLU A 395 14.28 -10.60 -0.94
CA GLU A 395 14.03 -11.77 -1.79
C GLU A 395 13.80 -11.28 -3.22
N GLY A 396 13.91 -12.17 -4.21
CA GLY A 396 13.34 -11.91 -5.53
C GLY A 396 11.84 -11.59 -5.44
N PRO A 397 11.15 -11.27 -6.55
CA PRO A 397 9.74 -10.92 -6.50
C PRO A 397 8.94 -12.03 -5.80
N GLN A 398 8.31 -11.68 -4.67
CA GLN A 398 7.41 -12.56 -3.89
C GLN A 398 6.49 -13.32 -4.85
N GLN A 399 6.56 -14.64 -4.86
CA GLN A 399 5.80 -15.42 -5.84
C GLN A 399 4.33 -15.55 -5.43
N GLN A 400 4.09 -15.73 -4.13
CA GLN A 400 2.73 -15.84 -3.59
C GLN A 400 2.25 -14.48 -3.05
N PRO A 401 1.00 -14.07 -3.32
CA PRO A 401 0.49 -12.83 -2.76
C PRO A 401 0.30 -12.95 -1.24
N LEU A 402 0.56 -11.87 -0.51
CA LEU A 402 0.25 -11.75 0.93
C LEU A 402 -1.24 -11.53 1.17
N THR A 403 -1.97 -11.05 0.16
CA THR A 403 -3.37 -10.67 0.24
C THR A 403 -4.24 -11.39 -0.78
N ARG A 404 -5.52 -11.57 -0.45
CA ARG A 404 -6.58 -12.01 -1.36
C ARG A 404 -7.68 -10.95 -1.40
N LEU A 405 -8.44 -10.91 -2.50
CA LEU A 405 -9.53 -9.96 -2.70
C LEU A 405 -10.88 -10.68 -2.75
N HIS A 406 -11.85 -10.13 -2.03
CA HIS A 406 -13.28 -10.39 -2.24
C HIS A 406 -13.97 -9.10 -2.68
N VAL A 407 -15.07 -9.21 -3.41
CA VAL A 407 -15.75 -8.07 -4.02
C VAL A 407 -17.24 -8.19 -3.79
N PHE A 408 -17.83 -7.16 -3.20
CA PHE A 408 -19.26 -6.92 -3.21
C PHE A 408 -19.58 -6.03 -4.40
N VAL A 409 -20.26 -6.58 -5.40
CA VAL A 409 -20.73 -5.86 -6.58
C VAL A 409 -22.11 -5.28 -6.27
N ASN A 410 -22.27 -3.97 -6.44
CA ASN A 410 -23.56 -3.28 -6.28
C ASN A 410 -24.03 -2.71 -7.62
N HIS A 411 -23.23 -1.84 -8.25
CA HIS A 411 -23.59 -1.09 -9.45
C HIS A 411 -22.53 -1.23 -10.54
N VAL A 412 -22.39 -2.45 -11.10
CA VAL A 412 -21.47 -2.75 -12.20
C VAL A 412 -22.23 -3.29 -13.40
N ALA A 413 -22.09 -2.62 -14.54
CA ALA A 413 -22.78 -2.99 -15.77
C ALA A 413 -22.40 -4.42 -16.21
N GLY A 414 -23.40 -5.27 -16.41
CA GLY A 414 -23.23 -6.65 -16.88
C GLY A 414 -22.76 -7.65 -15.81
N ILE A 415 -22.61 -7.24 -14.55
CA ILE A 415 -22.24 -8.13 -13.44
C ILE A 415 -23.36 -8.09 -12.40
N PRO A 416 -24.00 -9.23 -12.07
CA PRO A 416 -25.05 -9.28 -11.06
C PRO A 416 -24.55 -8.78 -9.69
N ALA A 417 -25.44 -8.17 -8.93
CA ALA A 417 -25.12 -7.80 -7.56
C ALA A 417 -24.90 -9.05 -6.68
N GLY A 418 -23.88 -9.00 -5.83
CA GLY A 418 -23.48 -10.15 -5.02
C GLY A 418 -22.10 -9.99 -4.42
N ALA A 419 -21.74 -10.93 -3.54
CA ALA A 419 -20.40 -11.12 -3.02
C ALA A 419 -19.67 -12.19 -3.85
N TYR A 420 -18.43 -11.89 -4.23
CA TYR A 420 -17.59 -12.73 -5.08
C TYR A 420 -16.18 -12.86 -4.50
N ALA A 421 -15.56 -14.03 -4.66
CA ALA A 421 -14.12 -14.20 -4.51
C ALA A 421 -13.45 -13.89 -5.84
N TYR A 422 -12.40 -13.06 -5.82
CA TYR A 422 -11.65 -12.72 -7.02
C TYR A 422 -10.48 -13.68 -7.23
N GLU A 423 -10.40 -14.28 -8.42
CA GLU A 423 -9.30 -15.12 -8.85
C GLU A 423 -8.56 -14.43 -10.00
N PRO A 424 -7.32 -13.95 -9.76
CA PRO A 424 -6.50 -13.37 -10.81
C PRO A 424 -6.03 -14.46 -11.79
N GLN A 425 -5.69 -14.05 -13.01
CA GLN A 425 -5.05 -14.94 -13.97
C GLN A 425 -3.74 -15.51 -13.37
N LYS A 426 -3.55 -16.84 -13.44
CA LYS A 426 -2.25 -17.44 -13.10
C LYS A 426 -1.21 -16.87 -14.07
N PRO A 427 -0.05 -16.37 -13.61
CA PRO A 427 1.01 -15.95 -14.51
C PRO A 427 1.33 -17.13 -15.43
N SER A 428 1.24 -16.91 -16.75
CA SER A 428 1.80 -17.86 -17.69
C SER A 428 3.29 -17.98 -17.37
N GLY A 429 3.78 -19.19 -17.09
CA GLY A 429 5.22 -19.45 -17.01
C GLY A 429 5.93 -18.95 -18.27
N PRO A 430 7.26 -18.77 -18.24
CA PRO A 430 8.00 -18.29 -19.40
C PRO A 430 7.63 -19.15 -20.60
N SER A 431 7.02 -18.53 -21.61
CA SER A 431 6.73 -19.17 -22.88
C SER A 431 8.08 -19.65 -23.42
N GLY A 432 8.32 -20.96 -23.36
CA GLY A 432 9.44 -21.57 -24.06
C GLY A 432 9.41 -21.13 -25.52
N PRO A 433 10.57 -21.00 -26.19
CA PRO A 433 10.62 -20.50 -27.55
C PRO A 433 9.65 -21.31 -28.40
N SER A 434 8.68 -20.63 -28.98
CA SER A 434 7.75 -21.18 -29.95
C SER A 434 8.59 -21.85 -31.04
N ARG A 435 8.59 -23.18 -31.08
CA ARG A 435 9.11 -23.92 -32.23
C ARG A 435 8.31 -23.44 -33.44
N GLN A 436 8.99 -22.72 -34.33
CA GLN A 436 8.45 -22.47 -35.66
C GLN A 436 8.16 -23.84 -36.28
N PRO A 437 6.94 -24.10 -36.76
CA PRO A 437 6.70 -25.29 -37.57
C PRO A 437 7.49 -25.13 -38.87
N GLU A 438 8.29 -26.15 -39.21
CA GLU A 438 8.97 -26.23 -40.49
C GLU A 438 7.96 -26.16 -41.65
N PRO A 439 8.32 -25.54 -42.79
CA PRO A 439 7.42 -25.42 -43.92
C PRO A 439 7.23 -26.77 -44.60
N SER A 440 6.08 -27.40 -44.41
CA SER A 440 5.61 -28.52 -45.25
C SER A 440 4.85 -28.01 -46.47
N GLU A 441 5.09 -28.67 -47.61
CA GLU A 441 4.61 -28.40 -48.97
C GLU A 441 3.09 -28.19 -49.15
N PRO A 442 2.67 -27.51 -50.24
CA PRO A 442 1.28 -27.08 -50.42
C PRO A 442 0.37 -28.25 -50.82
N SER A 443 -0.72 -28.45 -50.07
CA SER A 443 -1.85 -29.28 -50.47
C SER A 443 -3.15 -28.46 -50.45
N GLU A 444 -4.05 -28.84 -51.37
CA GLU A 444 -5.21 -28.13 -51.93
C GLU A 444 -6.27 -27.58 -50.95
N PRO A 445 -7.11 -26.61 -51.39
CA PRO A 445 -8.03 -25.90 -50.51
C PRO A 445 -9.29 -26.72 -50.20
N SER A 446 -9.53 -26.98 -48.92
CA SER A 446 -10.80 -27.50 -48.40
C SER A 446 -11.58 -26.36 -47.73
N GLU A 447 -12.76 -26.07 -48.25
CA GLU A 447 -13.73 -25.13 -47.68
C GLU A 447 -14.34 -25.64 -46.35
N LEU A 448 -14.86 -24.68 -45.57
CA LEU A 448 -15.54 -24.78 -44.27
C LEU A 448 -14.68 -24.99 -43.02
N ALA A 449 -13.97 -23.92 -42.61
CA ALA A 449 -13.66 -23.70 -41.20
C ALA A 449 -14.73 -22.76 -40.61
N GLY A 450 -15.52 -23.26 -39.66
CA GLY A 450 -16.36 -22.42 -38.80
C GLY A 450 -15.52 -21.40 -38.01
N PRO A 451 -16.15 -20.40 -37.37
CA PRO A 451 -15.41 -19.42 -36.57
C PRO A 451 -14.53 -20.17 -35.56
N PRO A 452 -13.27 -19.76 -35.36
CA PRO A 452 -12.41 -20.42 -34.41
C PRO A 452 -13.07 -20.37 -33.05
N GLU A 453 -13.35 -21.55 -32.46
CA GLU A 453 -13.77 -21.61 -31.07
C GLU A 453 -12.74 -20.86 -30.23
N PRO A 454 -13.18 -20.01 -29.27
CA PRO A 454 -12.24 -19.28 -28.44
C PRO A 454 -11.46 -20.31 -27.63
N SER A 455 -10.20 -20.53 -28.02
CA SER A 455 -9.19 -21.25 -27.25
C SER A 455 -9.36 -20.87 -25.79
N GLY A 456 -9.69 -21.83 -24.93
CA GLY A 456 -10.03 -21.61 -23.52
C GLY A 456 -8.98 -20.75 -22.82
N ARG A 457 -9.24 -19.44 -22.72
CA ARG A 457 -8.37 -18.49 -22.03
C ARG A 457 -8.78 -18.49 -20.57
N ALA A 458 -7.89 -18.99 -19.72
CA ALA A 458 -7.95 -18.72 -18.29
C ALA A 458 -7.93 -17.20 -18.07
N GLY A 459 -9.09 -16.61 -17.76
CA GLY A 459 -9.29 -15.18 -17.53
C GLY A 459 -9.34 -14.83 -16.05
N TRP A 460 -9.47 -13.54 -15.75
CA TRP A 460 -9.78 -13.04 -14.40
C TRP A 460 -11.23 -13.40 -14.05
N VAL A 461 -11.45 -14.08 -12.93
CA VAL A 461 -12.76 -14.65 -12.57
C VAL A 461 -13.28 -14.06 -11.26
N LEU A 462 -14.57 -13.74 -11.24
CA LEU A 462 -15.33 -13.55 -10.00
C LEU A 462 -16.13 -14.82 -9.72
N ARG A 463 -15.78 -15.55 -8.66
CA ARG A 463 -16.55 -16.72 -8.22
C ARG A 463 -17.61 -16.30 -7.22
N PRO A 464 -18.89 -16.68 -7.42
CA PRO A 464 -19.96 -16.27 -6.53
C PRO A 464 -19.76 -16.90 -5.16
N VAL A 465 -19.84 -16.07 -4.12
CA VAL A 465 -19.92 -16.50 -2.71
C VAL A 465 -21.36 -16.40 -2.25
N ARG A 466 -22.01 -15.26 -2.53
CA ARG A 466 -23.42 -15.01 -2.21
C ARG A 466 -24.03 -14.09 -3.25
N LEU A 467 -25.05 -14.55 -3.96
CA LEU A 467 -25.75 -13.72 -4.96
C LEU A 467 -26.82 -12.83 -4.31
N GLY A 468 -27.16 -11.74 -4.98
CA GLY A 468 -28.19 -10.79 -4.58
C GLY A 468 -27.63 -9.50 -3.96
N PRO A 469 -28.47 -8.47 -3.79
CA PRO A 469 -28.05 -7.17 -3.24
C PRO A 469 -27.41 -7.28 -1.87
N GLN A 470 -26.33 -6.52 -1.64
CA GLN A 470 -25.53 -6.57 -0.41
C GLN A 470 -25.53 -5.25 0.36
N GLY A 471 -26.16 -4.18 -0.17
CA GLY A 471 -26.13 -2.83 0.37
C GLY A 471 -26.42 -2.74 1.87
N TRP A 472 -27.51 -3.36 2.33
CA TRP A 472 -27.88 -3.37 3.75
C TRP A 472 -26.83 -4.04 4.64
N PHE A 473 -26.25 -5.17 4.21
CA PHE A 473 -25.18 -5.85 4.96
C PHE A 473 -23.96 -4.94 5.07
N LEU A 474 -23.56 -4.31 3.96
CA LEU A 474 -22.42 -3.42 3.92
C LEU A 474 -22.62 -2.24 4.88
N GLN A 475 -23.75 -1.55 4.76
CA GLN A 475 -24.02 -0.34 5.54
C GLN A 475 -24.19 -0.63 7.04
N ARG A 476 -24.90 -1.71 7.41
CA ARG A 476 -25.08 -2.12 8.82
C ARG A 476 -23.76 -2.44 9.52
N ASN A 477 -22.78 -2.97 8.79
CA ASN A 477 -21.49 -3.38 9.34
C ASN A 477 -20.39 -2.32 9.15
N TYR A 478 -20.77 -1.08 8.83
CA TYR A 478 -19.88 0.06 8.71
C TYR A 478 -20.07 1.03 9.88
N PHE A 479 -18.98 1.46 10.52
CA PHE A 479 -19.05 2.20 11.78
C PHE A 479 -18.99 3.72 11.63
N LEU A 480 -18.89 4.23 10.41
CA LEU A 480 -18.70 5.66 10.16
C LEU A 480 -19.79 6.19 9.23
N ASP A 481 -20.20 7.42 9.45
CA ASP A 481 -21.26 8.07 8.65
C ASP A 481 -20.68 8.91 7.51
N ASN A 482 -19.65 8.39 6.83
CA ASN A 482 -18.90 9.13 5.81
C ASN A 482 -18.86 8.45 4.43
N TYR A 483 -19.59 7.34 4.27
CA TYR A 483 -19.87 6.70 2.99
C TYR A 483 -21.26 6.07 3.01
N ASN A 484 -21.98 6.21 1.89
CA ASN A 484 -23.07 5.32 1.54
C ASN A 484 -22.46 4.14 0.75
N LEU A 485 -22.39 2.96 1.37
CA LEU A 485 -21.71 1.81 0.77
C LEU A 485 -22.54 1.16 -0.34
N GLU A 486 -23.86 1.26 -0.29
CA GLU A 486 -24.76 0.75 -1.32
C GLU A 486 -24.54 1.49 -2.65
N GLN A 487 -24.39 2.81 -2.60
CA GLN A 487 -24.15 3.64 -3.80
C GLN A 487 -22.76 3.46 -4.44
N SER A 488 -21.83 2.76 -3.78
CA SER A 488 -20.54 2.44 -4.42
C SER A 488 -20.74 1.46 -5.58
N GLY A 489 -19.92 1.56 -6.63
CA GLY A 489 -19.97 0.59 -7.74
C GLY A 489 -19.66 -0.82 -7.25
N ALA A 490 -18.58 -0.93 -6.49
CA ALA A 490 -18.21 -2.14 -5.77
C ALA A 490 -17.45 -1.82 -4.47
N LEU A 491 -17.50 -2.75 -3.52
CA LEU A 491 -16.68 -2.74 -2.31
C LEU A 491 -15.73 -3.94 -2.34
N ILE A 492 -14.43 -3.67 -2.31
CA ILE A 492 -13.35 -4.65 -2.31
C ILE A 492 -12.88 -4.87 -0.88
N VAL A 493 -12.84 -6.12 -0.43
CA VAL A 493 -12.27 -6.53 0.85
C VAL A 493 -10.89 -7.10 0.61
N VAL A 494 -9.90 -6.59 1.33
CA VAL A 494 -8.53 -7.14 1.33
C VAL A 494 -8.37 -8.01 2.57
N SER A 495 -8.10 -9.29 2.36
CA SER A 495 -7.85 -10.27 3.42
C SER A 495 -6.45 -10.86 3.34
N ALA A 496 -5.95 -11.39 4.46
CA ALA A 496 -4.63 -12.01 4.53
C ALA A 496 -4.60 -13.21 5.49
N PRO A 497 -3.74 -14.22 5.24
CA PRO A 497 -3.61 -15.41 6.07
C PRO A 497 -2.66 -15.08 7.25
N THR A 498 -3.01 -14.06 8.02
CA THR A 498 -2.13 -13.40 9.01
C THR A 498 -1.48 -14.39 9.97
N PRO A 499 -2.19 -15.37 10.56
CA PRO A 499 -1.59 -16.39 11.42
C PRO A 499 -0.48 -17.19 10.74
N ALA A 500 -0.67 -17.60 9.48
CA ALA A 500 0.33 -18.38 8.74
C ALA A 500 1.59 -17.55 8.48
N VAL A 501 1.44 -16.25 8.21
CA VAL A 501 2.58 -15.33 8.09
C VAL A 501 3.31 -15.18 9.41
N LEU A 502 2.58 -14.97 10.52
CA LEU A 502 3.18 -14.86 11.85
C LEU A 502 3.88 -16.15 12.30
N ASP A 503 3.35 -17.32 11.94
CA ASP A 503 3.99 -18.60 12.24
C ASP A 503 5.26 -18.81 11.43
N ALA A 504 5.30 -18.31 10.20
CA ALA A 504 6.44 -18.47 9.30
C ALA A 504 7.60 -17.53 9.61
N VAL A 505 7.31 -16.26 9.93
CA VAL A 505 8.33 -15.22 10.07
C VAL A 505 8.29 -14.48 11.41
N GLY A 506 7.43 -14.88 12.34
CA GLY A 506 7.34 -14.26 13.68
C GLY A 506 6.58 -12.93 13.72
N ASP A 507 6.68 -12.24 14.86
CA ASP A 507 5.85 -11.06 15.20
C ASP A 507 5.98 -9.91 14.18
N ARG A 508 7.17 -9.73 13.58
CA ARG A 508 7.41 -8.69 12.57
C ARG A 508 6.70 -8.97 11.25
N GLY A 509 6.23 -10.20 11.01
CA GLY A 509 5.33 -10.55 9.91
C GLY A 509 4.03 -9.72 9.88
N LEU A 510 3.59 -9.20 11.03
CA LEU A 510 2.45 -8.28 11.10
C LEU A 510 2.67 -7.01 10.27
N ARG A 511 3.91 -6.48 10.24
CA ARG A 511 4.25 -5.31 9.44
C ARG A 511 4.16 -5.62 7.95
N LEU A 512 4.58 -6.82 7.53
CA LEU A 512 4.51 -7.26 6.13
C LEU A 512 3.06 -7.36 5.65
N VAL A 513 2.21 -8.02 6.44
CA VAL A 513 0.78 -8.16 6.11
C VAL A 513 0.12 -6.78 5.96
N ASN A 514 0.28 -5.91 6.95
CA ASN A 514 -0.34 -4.58 6.90
C ASN A 514 0.25 -3.73 5.78
N ALA A 515 1.56 -3.81 5.52
CA ALA A 515 2.17 -3.11 4.39
C ALA A 515 1.60 -3.59 3.04
N ALA A 516 1.36 -4.89 2.85
CA ALA A 516 0.74 -5.41 1.62
C ALA A 516 -0.70 -4.89 1.44
N VAL A 517 -1.47 -4.86 2.53
CA VAL A 517 -2.83 -4.28 2.50
C VAL A 517 -2.80 -2.78 2.19
N GLY A 518 -1.87 -2.05 2.78
CA GLY A 518 -1.63 -0.63 2.49
C GLY A 518 -1.24 -0.39 1.03
N ALA A 519 -0.37 -1.24 0.48
CA ALA A 519 0.04 -1.22 -0.92
C ALA A 519 -1.16 -1.45 -1.86
N ALA A 520 -1.95 -2.50 -1.63
CA ALA A 520 -3.18 -2.76 -2.38
C ALA A 520 -4.14 -1.54 -2.39
N SER A 521 -4.28 -0.89 -1.24
CA SER A 521 -5.10 0.32 -1.11
C SER A 521 -4.58 1.49 -1.94
N GLN A 522 -3.26 1.71 -1.93
CA GLN A 522 -2.65 2.79 -2.70
C GLN A 522 -2.70 2.53 -4.20
N ALA A 523 -2.48 1.28 -4.63
CA ALA A 523 -2.58 0.90 -6.03
C ALA A 523 -3.98 1.18 -6.58
N LEU A 524 -5.04 0.78 -5.86
CA LEU A 524 -6.42 1.10 -6.21
C LEU A 524 -6.64 2.63 -6.26
N TYR A 525 -6.20 3.34 -5.24
CA TYR A 525 -6.32 4.79 -5.19
C TYR A 525 -5.65 5.49 -6.38
N THR A 526 -4.51 4.96 -6.83
CA THR A 526 -3.73 5.53 -7.93
C THR A 526 -4.35 5.18 -9.28
N VAL A 527 -4.88 3.96 -9.44
CA VAL A 527 -5.53 3.51 -10.68
C VAL A 527 -6.91 4.15 -10.88
N ALA A 528 -7.67 4.36 -9.80
CA ALA A 528 -9.04 4.86 -9.86
C ALA A 528 -9.22 6.13 -10.70
N PRO A 529 -8.50 7.25 -10.46
CA PRO A 529 -8.64 8.44 -11.30
C PRO A 529 -8.20 8.20 -12.76
N ALA A 530 -7.26 7.28 -13.01
CA ALA A 530 -6.78 6.95 -14.34
C ALA A 530 -7.83 6.22 -15.21
N VAL A 531 -8.80 5.55 -14.58
CA VAL A 531 -9.93 4.89 -15.23
C VAL A 531 -11.26 5.61 -14.99
N GLY A 532 -11.22 6.86 -14.52
CA GLY A 532 -12.41 7.69 -14.31
C GLY A 532 -13.28 7.27 -13.12
N LEU A 533 -12.70 6.68 -12.09
CA LEU A 533 -13.37 6.25 -10.86
C LEU A 533 -12.95 7.11 -9.67
N ALA A 534 -13.83 7.15 -8.68
CA ALA A 534 -13.49 7.57 -7.33
C ALA A 534 -13.21 6.36 -6.44
N CYS A 535 -12.48 6.61 -5.35
CA CYS A 535 -12.07 5.58 -4.39
C CYS A 535 -12.25 6.09 -2.96
N GLY A 536 -12.59 5.20 -2.05
CA GLY A 536 -12.65 5.42 -0.63
C GLY A 536 -12.14 4.18 0.10
N VAL A 537 -11.42 4.37 1.20
CA VAL A 537 -10.84 3.25 1.95
C VAL A 537 -11.15 3.46 3.42
N ALA A 538 -11.56 2.38 4.08
CA ALA A 538 -11.93 2.44 5.48
C ALA A 538 -11.47 1.20 6.27
N LEU A 539 -11.18 1.45 7.54
CA LEU A 539 -10.85 0.43 8.53
C LEU A 539 -11.97 0.21 9.54
N GLY A 540 -12.98 1.08 9.57
CA GLY A 540 -14.10 1.06 10.52
C GLY A 540 -15.25 0.18 10.08
N PHE A 541 -15.04 -1.14 10.05
CA PHE A 541 -16.08 -2.11 9.72
C PHE A 541 -16.02 -3.32 10.67
N ASP A 542 -17.11 -4.08 10.78
CA ASP A 542 -17.15 -5.30 11.57
C ASP A 542 -16.48 -6.45 10.83
N SER A 543 -15.17 -6.61 11.05
CA SER A 543 -14.39 -7.68 10.42
C SER A 543 -14.94 -9.07 10.71
N VAL A 544 -15.54 -9.32 11.88
CA VAL A 544 -16.09 -10.63 12.23
C VAL A 544 -17.33 -10.94 11.38
N SER A 545 -18.24 -9.96 11.23
CA SER A 545 -19.39 -10.11 10.33
C SER A 545 -18.97 -10.35 8.88
N TYR A 546 -17.89 -9.72 8.43
CA TYR A 546 -17.34 -9.95 7.09
C TYR A 546 -16.72 -11.34 6.93
N THR A 547 -16.01 -11.84 7.94
CA THR A 547 -15.49 -13.23 7.97
C THR A 547 -16.64 -14.23 7.80
N GLU A 548 -17.70 -14.10 8.60
CA GLU A 548 -18.87 -14.97 8.55
C GLU A 548 -19.60 -14.87 7.20
N HIS A 549 -19.84 -13.66 6.70
CA HIS A 549 -20.65 -13.43 5.51
C HIS A 549 -19.97 -13.87 4.21
N LEU A 550 -18.63 -13.76 4.16
CA LEU A 550 -17.80 -14.22 3.03
C LEU A 550 -17.38 -15.70 3.17
N GLY A 551 -17.72 -16.37 4.26
CA GLY A 551 -17.31 -17.76 4.51
C GLY A 551 -15.78 -17.92 4.64
N LEU A 552 -15.09 -16.92 5.18
CA LEU A 552 -13.65 -17.00 5.42
C LEU A 552 -13.40 -17.97 6.59
N LEU A 553 -12.31 -18.74 6.52
CA LEU A 553 -11.98 -19.69 7.57
C LEU A 553 -11.59 -18.92 8.85
N ASP A 554 -12.42 -19.08 9.89
CA ASP A 554 -12.34 -18.26 11.10
C ASP A 554 -10.97 -18.37 11.77
N GLY A 555 -10.47 -17.22 12.21
CA GLY A 555 -9.18 -17.10 12.86
C GLY A 555 -7.97 -17.34 11.97
N GLU A 556 -8.14 -17.59 10.66
CA GLU A 556 -7.04 -17.92 9.75
C GLU A 556 -6.89 -16.98 8.56
N GLU A 557 -8.00 -16.56 7.95
CA GLU A 557 -7.99 -15.49 6.95
C GLU A 557 -8.73 -14.29 7.52
N LEU A 558 -8.00 -13.19 7.69
CA LEU A 558 -8.52 -12.00 8.36
C LEU A 558 -8.88 -10.94 7.30
N PRO A 559 -10.10 -10.41 7.26
CA PRO A 559 -10.43 -9.22 6.47
C PRO A 559 -9.89 -7.98 7.18
N LEU A 560 -8.96 -7.28 6.54
CA LEU A 560 -8.16 -6.21 7.16
C LEU A 560 -8.55 -4.81 6.69
N LEU A 561 -9.13 -4.69 5.50
CA LEU A 561 -9.45 -3.40 4.89
C LEU A 561 -10.62 -3.53 3.93
N ILE A 562 -11.49 -2.51 3.91
CA ILE A 562 -12.50 -2.33 2.85
C ILE A 562 -12.18 -1.13 1.98
N MET A 563 -12.40 -1.28 0.67
CA MET A 563 -12.12 -0.27 -0.34
C MET A 563 -13.33 -0.13 -1.26
N MET A 564 -13.95 1.03 -1.23
CA MET A 564 -15.08 1.39 -2.09
C MET A 564 -14.56 2.02 -3.38
N VAL A 565 -15.12 1.60 -4.51
CA VAL A 565 -14.79 2.13 -5.83
C VAL A 565 -16.07 2.33 -6.64
N GLY A 566 -16.15 3.40 -7.41
CA GLY A 566 -17.34 3.68 -8.21
C GLY A 566 -17.33 5.07 -8.85
N GLN A 567 -18.45 5.40 -9.49
CA GLN A 567 -18.68 6.73 -10.05
C GLN A 567 -18.92 7.74 -8.93
N GLU A 568 -18.55 9.00 -9.15
CA GLU A 568 -18.76 10.10 -8.20
C GLU A 568 -19.76 11.12 -8.77
N HIS A 569 -20.60 11.68 -7.91
CA HIS A 569 -21.44 12.83 -8.28
C HIS A 569 -20.56 13.98 -8.78
N ARG A 570 -20.94 14.57 -9.93
CA ARG A 570 -20.19 15.67 -10.55
C ARG A 570 -20.30 16.98 -9.77
N SER A 571 -21.41 17.18 -9.05
CA SER A 571 -21.66 18.35 -8.22
C SER A 571 -21.51 18.02 -6.73
N PRO A 572 -20.70 18.77 -5.96
CA PRO A 572 -20.62 18.61 -4.51
C PRO A 572 -21.93 18.94 -3.78
N ALA A 573 -22.89 19.61 -4.45
CA ALA A 573 -24.18 19.99 -3.88
C ALA A 573 -25.22 18.85 -3.91
N ASP A 574 -25.00 17.81 -4.72
CA ASP A 574 -25.93 16.67 -4.88
C ASP A 574 -25.55 15.49 -3.97
N PHE A 575 -24.97 15.80 -2.82
CA PHE A 575 -24.47 14.82 -1.87
C PHE A 575 -25.61 14.25 -1.03
N ASP A 576 -25.74 12.91 -1.04
CA ASP A 576 -26.58 12.16 -0.13
C ASP A 576 -25.75 11.10 0.60
N TYR A 577 -25.43 11.38 1.86
CA TYR A 577 -24.82 10.43 2.80
C TYR A 577 -25.83 9.79 3.73
N THR A 578 -27.11 10.18 3.63
CA THR A 578 -28.11 9.67 4.54
C THR A 578 -28.18 8.17 4.36
N ILE A 579 -27.99 7.49 5.48
CA ILE A 579 -28.13 6.05 5.61
C ILE A 579 -29.64 5.81 5.53
N VAL A 580 -30.12 5.27 4.42
CA VAL A 580 -31.51 4.82 4.30
C VAL A 580 -31.66 3.46 4.95
#